data_AF-A0A7S7TY22-F1
#
_entry.id   AF-A0A7S7TY22-F1
#
_cell.length_a   1.000
_cell.length_b   1.000
_cell.length_c   1.000
_cell.angle_alpha   90.00
_cell.angle_beta   90.00
_cell.angle_gamma   90.00
#
_symmetry.space_group_name_H-M   'P 1'
#
loop_
_entity.id
_entity.type
_entity.pdbx_description
1 polymer ?
#
loop_
_entity_poly.entity_id
_entity_poly.type
_entity_poly.pdbx_seq_one_letter_code
_entity_poly.pdbx_strand_id
1 'polypeptide(L)'
;MAEVRFQYSRQDLLKSLADRRGVNLSMLMRSLADSALAADGFPVAETQYALVVDGDVLMHGDHPVMSYRPTADDRGVWLPIENEDSIPFDPALHWRLKQLPLRVDGERVVRTYPVVAKSQEHA
;
A
#
# COMPACT_ATOMS: atom_id res chain seq x y z
N MET A 1 -25.76 -34.60 -18.30
CA MET A 1 -24.60 -33.71 -18.06
C MET A 1 -24.37 -33.67 -16.56
N ALA A 2 -23.18 -34.02 -16.07
CA ALA A 2 -22.86 -33.99 -14.65
C ALA A 2 -22.73 -32.52 -14.21
N GLU A 3 -23.49 -32.15 -13.18
CA GLU A 3 -23.46 -30.80 -12.60
C GLU A 3 -22.14 -30.64 -11.84
N VAL A 4 -21.19 -29.88 -12.41
CA VAL A 4 -19.92 -29.58 -11.74
C VAL A 4 -20.22 -28.59 -10.62
N ARG A 5 -20.44 -29.11 -9.40
CA ARG A 5 -20.56 -28.29 -8.20
C ARG A 5 -19.18 -27.99 -7.64
N PHE A 6 -18.82 -26.71 -7.61
CA PHE A 6 -17.63 -26.25 -6.89
C PHE A 6 -17.81 -26.51 -5.40
N GLN A 7 -16.99 -27.41 -4.84
CA GLN A 7 -17.04 -27.80 -3.42
C GLN A 7 -16.40 -26.78 -2.47
N TYR A 8 -15.64 -25.81 -3.00
CA TYR A 8 -14.90 -24.85 -2.20
C TYR A 8 -15.59 -23.48 -2.18
N SER A 9 -15.61 -22.84 -1.02
CA SER A 9 -16.05 -21.46 -0.93
C SER A 9 -15.05 -20.55 -1.65
N ARG A 10 -15.52 -19.40 -2.15
CA ARG A 10 -14.65 -18.40 -2.80
C ARG A 10 -13.50 -17.96 -1.89
N GLN A 11 -13.72 -17.90 -0.57
CA GLN A 11 -12.70 -17.53 0.40
C GLN A 11 -11.59 -18.59 0.48
N ASP A 12 -11.94 -19.87 0.46
CA ASP A 12 -10.96 -20.97 0.54
C ASP A 12 -10.08 -21.02 -0.72
N LEU A 13 -10.69 -20.78 -1.88
CA LEU A 13 -9.95 -20.69 -3.14
C LEU A 13 -8.94 -19.52 -3.15
N LEU A 14 -9.33 -18.36 -2.61
CA LEU A 14 -8.45 -17.20 -2.53
C LEU A 14 -7.30 -17.44 -1.55
N LYS A 15 -7.56 -18.05 -0.39
CA LYS A 15 -6.51 -18.43 0.56
C LYS A 15 -5.54 -19.44 -0.04
N SER A 16 -6.04 -20.51 -0.65
CA SER A 16 -5.21 -21.52 -1.31
C SER A 16 -4.36 -20.93 -2.44
N LEU A 17 -4.90 -19.97 -3.20
CA LEU A 17 -4.14 -19.26 -4.23
C LEU A 17 -3.03 -18.38 -3.63
N ALA A 18 -3.30 -17.71 -2.50
CA ALA A 18 -2.33 -16.88 -1.80
C ALA A 18 -1.16 -17.75 -1.29
N ASP A 19 -1.49 -18.87 -0.63
CA ASP A 19 -0.52 -19.84 -0.13
C ASP A 19 0.34 -20.42 -1.26
N ARG A 20 -0.28 -20.81 -2.39
CA ARG A 20 0.43 -21.34 -3.56
C ARG A 20 1.39 -20.33 -4.19
N ARG A 21 1.10 -19.03 -4.07
CA ARG A 21 1.95 -17.93 -4.53
C ARG A 21 2.97 -17.48 -3.47
N GLY A 22 2.92 -18.03 -2.25
CA GLY A 22 3.80 -17.63 -1.15
C GLY A 22 3.58 -16.19 -0.69
N VAL A 23 2.36 -15.66 -0.83
CA VAL A 23 2.00 -14.29 -0.44
C VAL A 23 0.82 -14.32 0.52
N ASN A 24 0.69 -13.30 1.38
CA ASN A 24 -0.48 -13.20 2.23
C ASN A 24 -1.74 -12.81 1.43
N LEU A 25 -2.92 -13.07 2.01
CA LEU A 25 -4.20 -12.84 1.35
C LEU A 25 -4.42 -11.37 0.95
N SER A 26 -3.99 -10.43 1.78
CA SER A 26 -4.12 -8.98 1.51
C SER A 26 -3.33 -8.58 0.28
N MET A 27 -2.10 -9.09 0.14
CA MET A 27 -1.22 -8.84 -1.00
C MET A 27 -1.76 -9.48 -2.28
N LEU A 28 -2.34 -10.69 -2.19
CA LEU A 28 -3.05 -11.30 -3.32
C LEU A 28 -4.25 -10.45 -3.75
N MET A 29 -5.09 -10.02 -2.80
CA MET A 29 -6.29 -9.22 -3.07
C MET A 29 -5.94 -7.88 -3.73
N ARG A 30 -4.86 -7.23 -3.27
CA ARG A 30 -4.35 -6.01 -3.87
C ARG A 30 -3.88 -6.25 -5.31
N SER A 31 -3.08 -7.28 -5.55
CA SER A 31 -2.64 -7.66 -6.90
C SER A 31 -3.81 -7.94 -7.85
N LEU A 32 -4.87 -8.58 -7.37
CA LEU A 32 -6.07 -8.83 -8.18
C LEU A 32 -6.85 -7.55 -8.50
N ALA A 33 -7.00 -6.66 -7.52
CA ALA A 33 -7.64 -5.35 -7.73
C ALA A 33 -6.85 -4.49 -8.72
N ASP A 34 -5.52 -4.43 -8.57
CA ASP A 34 -4.62 -3.74 -9.47
C ASP A 34 -4.73 -4.29 -10.91
N SER A 35 -4.73 -5.62 -11.06
CA SER A 35 -4.87 -6.25 -12.38
C SER A 35 -6.21 -5.93 -13.05
N ALA A 36 -7.29 -5.85 -12.28
CA ALA A 36 -8.62 -5.49 -12.79
C ALA A 36 -8.65 -4.02 -13.24
N LEU A 37 -8.11 -3.11 -12.43
CA LEU A 37 -8.00 -1.69 -12.77
C LEU A 37 -7.16 -1.47 -14.03
N ALA A 38 -6.02 -2.17 -14.16
CA ALA A 38 -5.19 -2.11 -15.35
C ALA A 38 -5.91 -2.61 -16.61
N ALA A 39 -6.71 -3.68 -16.49
CA ALA A 39 -7.50 -4.21 -17.60
C ALA A 39 -8.56 -3.19 -18.09
N ASP A 40 -9.08 -2.38 -17.18
CA ASP A 40 -10.01 -1.29 -17.47
C ASP A 40 -9.31 0.01 -17.93
N GLY A 41 -7.98 -0.01 -18.09
CA GLY A 41 -7.19 1.12 -18.57
C GLY A 41 -6.85 2.16 -17.51
N PHE A 42 -7.09 1.88 -16.22
CA PHE A 42 -6.67 2.75 -15.14
C PHE A 42 -5.18 2.57 -14.83
N PRO A 43 -4.44 3.67 -14.62
CA PRO A 43 -3.04 3.59 -14.22
C PRO A 43 -2.92 2.99 -12.82
N VAL A 44 -2.18 1.89 -12.71
CA VAL A 44 -1.81 1.29 -11.42
C VAL A 44 -0.47 1.85 -10.99
N ALA A 45 -0.44 2.52 -9.85
CA ALA A 45 0.81 3.05 -9.30
C ALA A 45 1.71 1.91 -8.80
N GLU A 46 3.00 1.98 -9.13
CA GLU A 46 3.99 1.04 -8.58
C GLU A 46 4.10 1.23 -7.05
N THR A 47 4.15 0.12 -6.31
CA THR A 47 4.33 0.17 -4.85
C THR A 47 5.76 0.56 -4.51
N GLN A 48 5.93 1.59 -3.71
CA GLN A 48 7.22 2.00 -3.16
C GLN A 48 7.44 1.33 -1.80
N TYR A 49 8.69 1.06 -1.44
CA TYR A 49 9.07 0.39 -0.19
C TYR A 49 10.01 1.25 0.67
N ALA A 50 9.76 1.23 1.98
CA ALA A 50 10.54 1.65 3.14
C ALA A 50 11.62 0.65 3.58
N LEU A 51 12.91 0.97 3.69
CA LEU A 51 13.81 0.12 4.48
C LEU A 51 13.63 0.44 5.96
N VAL A 52 13.27 -0.56 6.76
CA VAL A 52 13.01 -0.44 8.20
C VAL A 52 14.04 -1.24 8.99
N VAL A 53 14.63 -0.61 10.00
CA VAL A 53 15.66 -1.19 10.88
C VAL A 53 15.23 -0.93 12.32
N ASP A 54 15.19 -1.97 13.14
CA ASP A 54 14.80 -1.90 14.56
C ASP A 54 13.45 -1.21 14.83
N GLY A 55 12.52 -1.29 13.87
CA GLY A 55 11.19 -0.69 13.96
C GLY A 55 11.08 0.76 13.48
N ASP A 56 12.17 1.36 13.01
CA ASP A 56 12.22 2.72 12.47
C ASP A 56 12.61 2.75 11.00
N VAL A 57 12.17 3.78 10.27
CA VAL A 57 12.55 3.98 8.86
C VAL A 57 14.01 4.40 8.79
N LEU A 58 14.83 3.65 8.04
CA LEU A 58 16.23 3.99 7.85
C LEU A 58 16.38 5.29 7.05
N MET A 59 17.17 6.22 7.57
CA MET A 59 17.45 7.51 6.96
C MET A 59 18.87 7.53 6.36
N HIS A 60 19.00 8.16 5.19
CA HIS A 60 20.27 8.54 4.59
C HIS A 60 20.36 10.08 4.57
N GLY A 61 20.98 10.64 5.59
CA GLY A 61 20.85 12.08 5.87
C GLY A 61 19.42 12.42 6.28
N ASP A 62 18.81 13.39 5.60
CA ASP A 62 17.43 13.85 5.87
C ASP A 62 16.36 13.11 5.04
N HIS A 63 16.75 12.06 4.30
CA HIS A 63 15.86 11.34 3.40
C HIS A 63 15.70 9.87 3.79
N PRO A 64 14.48 9.31 3.78
CA PRO A 64 14.28 7.89 4.01
C PRO A 64 14.83 7.07 2.84
N VAL A 65 15.42 5.92 3.15
CA VAL A 65 15.90 4.96 2.16
C VAL A 65 14.70 4.24 1.55
N MET A 66 14.38 4.55 0.29
CA MET A 66 13.20 4.05 -0.42
C MET A 66 13.58 3.39 -1.76
N SER A 67 12.80 2.41 -2.19
CA SER A 67 12.96 1.78 -3.52
C SER A 67 11.62 1.29 -4.08
N TYR A 68 11.47 1.30 -5.40
CA TYR A 68 10.37 0.60 -6.10
C TYR A 68 10.72 -0.86 -6.44
N ARG A 69 12.00 -1.22 -6.29
CA ARG A 69 12.54 -2.56 -6.56
C ARG A 69 13.46 -2.96 -5.41
N PRO A 70 12.91 -3.29 -4.23
CA PRO A 70 13.71 -3.68 -3.09
C PRO A 70 14.47 -4.98 -3.37
N THR A 71 15.74 -5.02 -2.99
CA THR A 71 16.54 -6.25 -2.90
C THR A 71 16.78 -6.57 -1.44
N ALA A 72 16.98 -7.84 -1.10
CA ALA A 72 17.35 -8.23 0.26
C ALA A 72 18.53 -7.39 0.78
N ASP A 73 18.43 -6.93 2.01
CA ASP A 73 19.39 -6.03 2.65
C ASP A 73 19.65 -6.54 4.07
N ASP A 74 20.91 -6.72 4.42
CA ASP A 74 21.29 -7.29 5.72
C ASP A 74 20.98 -6.34 6.89
N ARG A 75 20.72 -5.06 6.61
CA ARG A 75 20.48 -4.05 7.64
C ARG A 75 19.05 -4.09 8.17
N GLY A 76 18.07 -4.59 7.41
CA GLY A 76 16.66 -4.49 7.79
C GLY A 76 15.68 -5.08 6.80
N VAL A 77 14.41 -4.72 6.96
CA VAL A 77 13.30 -5.27 6.16
C VAL A 77 12.68 -4.19 5.31
N TRP A 78 12.42 -4.51 4.04
CA TRP A 78 11.65 -3.65 3.15
C TRP A 78 10.15 -3.81 3.41
N LEU A 79 9.51 -2.75 3.88
CA LEU A 79 8.07 -2.71 4.10
C LEU A 79 7.38 -1.83 3.04
N PRO A 80 6.19 -2.19 2.54
CA PRO A 80 5.47 -1.40 1.55
C PRO A 80 5.05 -0.04 2.15
N ILE A 81 5.15 1.02 1.34
CA ILE A 81 4.66 2.35 1.68
C ILE A 81 3.21 2.48 1.22
N GLU A 82 2.33 2.82 2.15
CA GLU A 82 0.94 3.12 1.88
C GLU A 82 0.67 4.62 2.02
N ASN A 83 -0.01 5.18 1.04
CA ASN A 83 -0.39 6.59 1.03
C ASN A 83 -1.78 6.73 1.62
N GLU A 84 -1.91 7.54 2.66
CA GLU A 84 -3.18 7.80 3.32
C GLU A 84 -3.38 9.30 3.50
N ASP A 85 -4.59 9.78 3.27
CA ASP A 85 -4.97 11.14 3.63
C ASP A 85 -5.39 11.19 5.12
N SER A 86 -5.14 12.29 5.83
CA SER A 86 -5.52 12.42 7.24
C SER A 86 -7.03 12.36 7.49
N ILE A 87 -7.81 12.69 6.46
CA ILE A 87 -9.28 12.58 6.37
C ILE A 87 -9.66 12.25 4.91
N PRO A 88 -10.89 11.80 4.61
CA PRO A 88 -11.34 11.60 3.24
C PRO A 88 -11.15 12.86 2.37
N PHE A 89 -10.42 12.71 1.27
CA PHE A 89 -10.05 13.82 0.40
C PHE A 89 -11.16 14.13 -0.62
N ASP A 90 -11.46 15.41 -0.77
CA ASP A 90 -12.35 15.95 -1.80
C ASP A 90 -11.62 17.12 -2.48
N PRO A 91 -11.24 17.01 -3.77
CA PRO A 91 -10.49 18.05 -4.46
C PRO A 91 -11.27 19.36 -4.64
N ALA A 92 -12.60 19.35 -4.55
CA ALA A 92 -13.40 20.57 -4.60
C ALA A 92 -13.28 21.37 -3.29
N LEU A 93 -13.29 20.67 -2.15
CA LEU A 93 -13.41 21.26 -0.81
C LEU A 93 -12.09 21.34 -0.03
N HIS A 94 -11.05 20.61 -0.46
CA HIS A 94 -9.82 20.46 0.31
C HIS A 94 -8.55 20.78 -0.46
N TRP A 95 -7.52 21.17 0.29
CA TRP A 95 -6.13 21.14 -0.13
C TRP A 95 -5.41 19.96 0.51
N ARG A 96 -4.57 19.28 -0.28
CA ARG A 96 -3.65 18.26 0.21
C ARG A 96 -2.27 18.89 0.43
N LEU A 97 -1.78 18.86 1.66
CA LEU A 97 -0.47 19.41 2.02
C LEU A 97 0.66 18.41 1.73
N LYS A 98 1.90 18.88 1.91
CA LYS A 98 3.08 18.02 1.84
C LYS A 98 2.98 16.92 2.88
N GLN A 99 3.40 15.72 2.48
CA GLN A 99 3.42 14.55 3.34
C GLN A 99 4.18 14.80 4.64
N LEU A 100 3.69 14.20 5.72
CA LEU A 100 4.40 14.10 7.00
C LEU A 100 5.56 13.08 6.89
N PRO A 101 6.49 13.06 7.87
CA PRO A 101 7.49 12.01 7.96
C PRO A 101 6.87 10.62 7.92
N LEU A 102 7.57 9.68 7.29
CA LEU A 102 7.12 8.29 7.20
C LEU A 102 7.04 7.67 8.60
N ARG A 103 5.98 6.91 8.85
CA ARG A 103 5.75 6.21 10.12
C ARG A 103 5.65 4.72 9.89
N VAL A 104 6.32 3.92 10.72
CA VAL A 104 6.14 2.45 10.71
C VAL A 104 4.82 2.11 11.41
N ASP A 105 4.04 1.24 10.78
CA ASP A 105 2.71 0.82 11.24
C ASP A 105 2.57 -0.70 11.07
N GLY A 106 3.19 -1.45 11.99
CA GLY A 106 3.24 -2.91 11.91
C GLY A 106 4.02 -3.38 10.68
N GLU A 107 3.35 -4.06 9.75
CA GLU A 107 3.95 -4.65 8.55
C GLU A 107 3.98 -3.69 7.34
N ARG A 108 3.69 -2.40 7.55
CA ARG A 108 3.69 -1.37 6.51
C ARG A 108 4.31 -0.07 7.00
N VAL A 109 4.69 0.79 6.07
CA VAL A 109 5.09 2.18 6.33
C VAL A 109 4.01 3.10 5.79
N VAL A 110 3.58 4.08 6.58
CA VAL A 110 2.50 4.99 6.19
C VAL A 110 3.08 6.35 5.83
N ARG A 111 2.67 6.86 4.67
CA ARG A 111 2.88 8.22 4.21
C ARG A 111 1.57 8.98 4.32
N THR A 112 1.46 9.80 5.36
CA THR A 112 0.25 10.59 5.61
C THR A 112 0.32 11.94 4.90
N TYR A 113 -0.73 12.25 4.15
CA TYR A 113 -0.96 13.56 3.54
C TYR A 113 -1.98 14.34 4.36
N PRO A 114 -1.59 15.44 5.03
CA PRO A 114 -2.55 16.27 5.73
C PRO A 114 -3.53 16.92 4.75
N VAL A 115 -4.81 16.85 5.09
CA VAL A 115 -5.89 17.47 4.32
C VAL A 115 -6.47 18.62 5.12
N VAL A 116 -6.55 19.79 4.50
CA VAL A 116 -7.13 21.00 5.09
C VAL A 116 -8.28 21.52 4.23
N ALA A 117 -9.30 22.09 4.86
CA ALA A 117 -10.43 22.67 4.11
C ALA A 117 -10.01 23.97 3.44
N LYS A 118 -10.44 24.19 2.19
CA LYS A 118 -10.15 25.46 1.48
C LYS A 118 -10.76 26.66 2.18
N SER A 119 -11.86 26.47 2.91
CA SER A 119 -12.47 27.52 3.74
C SER A 119 -11.59 27.98 4.90
N GLN A 120 -10.53 27.24 5.24
CA GLN A 120 -9.59 27.55 6.33
C GLN A 120 -8.30 28.23 5.83
N GLU A 121 -8.17 28.51 4.53
CA GLU A 121 -6.95 29.12 3.95
C GLU A 121 -6.71 30.58 4.39
N HIS A 122 -7.68 31.20 5.05
CA HIS A 122 -7.65 32.61 5.50
C HIS A 122 -7.79 32.79 7.02
N ALA A 123 -7.63 31.73 7.82
CA ALA A 123 -7.73 31.81 9.29
C ALA A 123 -6.40 32.21 9.95
#